data_AF-A0A9C8LUA4-F1
#
_entry.id   AF-A0A9C8LUA4-F1
#
_cell.length_a   1.000
_cell.length_b   1.000
_cell.length_c   1.000
_cell.angle_alpha   90.00
_cell.angle_beta   90.00
_cell.angle_gamma   90.00
#
_symmetry.space_group_name_H-M   'P 1'
#
loop_
_entity.id
_entity.type
_entity.pdbx_description
1 polymer ?
#
loop_
_entity_poly.entity_id
_entity_poly.type
_entity_poly.pdbx_seq_one_letter_code
_entity_poly.pdbx_strand_id
1 'polypeptide(L)'
;MELDLDYELWPFYDVIVGDKYVIGIVRASNQRAYVWHRESGRFLGEMMPYGKGPGEAINVGSAVFIDDSTALLFDMGLSRATVYRLTPDGFSFDDVIDTAAWSSGAI
;
A
#
# COMPACT_ATOMS: atom_id res chain seq x y z
N MET A 1 1.21 9.92 -19.01
CA MET A 1 0.24 10.37 -18.01
C MET A 1 1.06 10.83 -16.82
N GLU A 2 1.23 12.14 -16.68
CA GLU A 2 1.92 12.75 -15.55
C GLU A 2 0.85 12.95 -14.49
N LEU A 3 0.90 12.16 -13.41
CA LEU A 3 -0.02 12.30 -12.28
C LEU A 3 0.49 13.45 -11.43
N ASP A 4 -0.10 14.63 -11.61
CA ASP A 4 0.20 15.82 -10.79
C ASP A 4 -0.44 15.62 -9.41
N LEU A 5 0.29 14.93 -8.53
CA LEU A 5 -0.17 14.55 -7.18
C LEU A 5 0.09 15.71 -6.21
N ASP A 6 -0.74 16.75 -6.30
CA ASP A 6 -0.69 17.98 -5.48
C ASP A 6 -1.21 17.77 -4.04
N TYR A 7 -0.78 16.68 -3.40
CA TYR A 7 -1.19 16.25 -2.07
C TYR A 7 -0.08 16.48 -1.02
N GLU A 8 0.89 17.36 -1.31
CA GLU A 8 2.15 17.51 -0.55
C GLU A 8 2.95 16.18 -0.42
N LEU A 9 2.72 15.25 -1.34
CA LEU A 9 3.29 13.89 -1.30
C LEU A 9 4.73 13.82 -1.86
N TRP A 10 5.36 14.99 -2.03
CA TRP A 10 6.75 15.06 -2.43
C TRP A 10 7.67 14.90 -1.21
N PRO A 11 8.72 14.06 -1.28
CA PRO A 11 9.11 13.21 -2.41
C PRO A 11 8.45 11.80 -2.38
N PHE A 12 7.76 11.45 -3.47
CA PHE A 12 7.48 10.05 -3.83
C PHE A 12 8.76 9.36 -4.25
N TYR A 13 8.95 8.12 -3.82
CA TYR A 13 10.10 7.32 -4.24
C TYR A 13 9.69 6.15 -5.13
N ASP A 14 8.60 5.45 -4.79
CA ASP A 14 8.18 4.24 -5.48
C ASP A 14 6.72 4.31 -5.90
N VAL A 15 6.46 3.84 -7.13
CA VAL A 15 5.12 3.69 -7.69
C VAL A 15 5.01 2.28 -8.27
N ILE A 16 4.03 1.52 -7.77
CA ILE A 16 3.71 0.18 -8.23
C ILE A 16 2.40 0.27 -9.02
N VAL A 17 2.43 -0.13 -10.29
CA VAL A 17 1.29 -0.04 -11.20
C VAL A 17 0.78 -1.44 -11.50
N GLY A 18 -0.43 -1.75 -11.04
CA GLY A 18 -1.19 -2.92 -11.46
C GLY A 18 -2.09 -2.61 -12.64
N ASP A 19 -2.91 -3.56 -13.05
CA ASP A 19 -3.77 -3.40 -14.22
C ASP A 19 -4.82 -2.30 -14.00
N LYS A 20 -5.49 -2.30 -12.83
CA LYS A 20 -6.57 -1.37 -12.48
C LYS A 20 -6.17 -0.25 -11.51
N TYR A 21 -5.09 -0.42 -10.76
CA TYR A 21 -4.75 0.46 -9.66
C TYR A 21 -3.28 0.84 -9.66
N VAL A 22 -2.99 1.98 -9.03
CA VAL A 22 -1.63 2.46 -8.77
C VAL A 22 -1.47 2.59 -7.26
N ILE A 23 -0.39 2.05 -6.71
CA ILE A 23 0.02 2.28 -5.32
C ILE A 23 1.28 3.13 -5.32
N GLY A 24 1.25 4.26 -4.64
CA GLY A 24 2.39 5.15 -4.47
C GLY A 24 2.86 5.16 -3.02
N ILE A 25 4.18 5.07 -2.81
CA ILE A 25 4.80 5.08 -1.49
C ILE A 25 5.63 6.37 -1.32
N VAL A 26 5.31 7.11 -0.27
CA VAL A 26 5.91 8.42 0.06
C VAL A 26 6.79 8.26 1.29
N ARG A 27 8.11 8.43 1.13
CA ARG A 27 9.09 8.23 2.22
C ARG A 27 9.15 9.35 3.26
N ALA A 28 8.43 10.45 3.07
CA ALA A 28 8.30 11.48 4.10
C ALA A 28 7.77 10.85 5.41
N SER A 29 8.23 11.38 6.56
CA SER A 29 8.22 10.93 7.98
C SER A 29 7.49 9.67 8.48
N ASN A 30 6.56 9.06 7.74
CA ASN A 30 5.83 7.84 8.11
C ASN A 30 5.74 6.79 6.99
N GLN A 31 6.52 6.92 5.89
CA GLN A 31 6.55 5.96 4.76
C GLN A 31 5.15 5.46 4.37
N ARG A 32 4.31 6.39 3.91
CA ARG A 32 2.87 6.16 3.71
C ARG A 32 2.59 5.60 2.33
N ALA A 33 1.58 4.75 2.24
CA ALA A 33 1.10 4.21 0.98
C ALA A 33 -0.25 4.83 0.62
N TYR A 34 -0.47 5.02 -0.67
CA TYR A 34 -1.67 5.66 -1.21
C TYR A 34 -2.10 4.92 -2.47
N VAL A 35 -3.40 4.90 -2.73
CA VAL A 35 -3.94 4.18 -3.90
C VAL A 35 -4.82 5.04 -4.77
N TRP A 36 -4.73 4.80 -6.08
CA TRP A 36 -5.54 5.44 -7.12
C TRP A 36 -6.08 4.39 -8.09
N HIS A 37 -7.26 4.66 -8.64
CA HIS A 37 -7.73 3.97 -9.83
C HIS A 37 -6.94 4.46 -11.04
N ARG A 38 -6.36 3.52 -11.81
CA ARG A 38 -5.37 3.82 -12.85
C ARG A 38 -5.95 4.59 -14.03
N GLU A 39 -7.06 4.12 -14.59
CA GLU A 39 -7.60 4.71 -15.82
C GLU A 39 -8.19 6.11 -15.59
N SER A 40 -8.85 6.29 -14.44
CA SER A 40 -9.52 7.56 -14.12
C SER A 40 -8.63 8.53 -13.35
N GLY A 41 -7.47 8.07 -12.85
CA GLY A 41 -6.63 8.82 -11.92
C GLY A 41 -7.29 9.11 -10.57
N ARG A 42 -8.45 8.51 -10.28
CA ARG A 42 -9.22 8.83 -9.06
C ARG A 42 -8.47 8.33 -7.81
N PHE A 43 -8.22 9.22 -6.88
CA PHE A 43 -7.68 8.88 -5.56
C PHE A 43 -8.69 8.07 -4.73
N LEU A 44 -8.22 6.97 -4.16
CA LEU A 44 -9.02 6.06 -3.34
C LEU A 44 -8.72 6.19 -1.84
N GLY A 45 -7.54 6.68 -1.46
CA GLY A 45 -7.20 6.97 -0.06
C GLY A 45 -5.77 6.61 0.36
N GLU A 46 -5.46 6.90 1.63
CA GLU A 46 -4.23 6.48 2.32
C GLU A 46 -4.37 5.05 2.83
N MET A 47 -3.52 4.16 2.35
CA MET A 47 -3.39 2.79 2.85
C MET A 47 -2.45 2.79 4.06
N MET A 48 -2.81 2.02 5.08
CA MET A 48 -2.03 1.84 6.31
C MET A 48 -1.72 3.09 7.16
N PRO A 49 -2.71 3.95 7.46
CA PRO A 49 -2.49 5.10 8.32
C PRO A 49 -2.11 4.69 9.75
N TYR A 50 -1.00 5.21 10.30
CA TYR A 50 -0.56 4.97 11.68
C TYR A 50 -1.62 5.38 12.72
N GLY A 51 -1.92 4.52 13.69
CA GLY A 51 -2.88 4.75 14.77
C GLY A 51 -4.37 4.71 14.41
N LYS A 52 -4.77 4.21 13.23
CA LYS A 52 -6.16 4.26 12.72
C LYS A 52 -6.84 2.91 12.35
N GLY A 53 -6.39 1.75 12.83
CA GLY A 53 -7.06 0.46 12.68
C GLY A 53 -6.16 -0.77 12.45
N PRO A 54 -6.75 -1.93 12.09
CA PRO A 54 -6.02 -3.20 11.96
C PRO A 54 -4.97 -3.22 10.84
N GLY A 55 -5.10 -2.33 9.85
CA GLY A 55 -4.16 -2.16 8.75
C GLY A 55 -3.08 -1.09 8.95
N GLU A 56 -2.94 -0.50 10.14
CA GLU A 56 -1.90 0.51 10.44
C GLU A 56 -0.49 0.09 10.01
N ALA A 57 0.37 1.03 9.61
CA ALA A 57 1.80 0.76 9.44
C ALA A 57 2.66 1.78 10.18
N ILE A 58 3.86 1.35 10.56
CA ILE A 58 4.93 2.24 11.04
C ILE A 58 5.84 2.63 9.88
N ASN A 59 6.09 1.69 8.95
CA ASN A 59 7.05 1.88 7.88
C ASN A 59 6.74 0.98 6.67
N VAL A 60 5.93 1.48 5.73
CA VAL A 60 5.65 0.74 4.49
C VAL A 60 6.87 0.81 3.58
N GLY A 61 7.52 -0.34 3.39
CA GLY A 61 8.74 -0.44 2.57
C GLY A 61 8.48 -0.84 1.12
N SER A 62 7.36 -1.50 0.83
CA SER A 62 7.04 -2.00 -0.52
C SER A 62 5.56 -2.41 -0.65
N ALA A 63 5.08 -2.57 -1.88
CA ALA A 63 3.79 -3.18 -2.17
C ALA A 63 3.86 -4.07 -3.41
N VAL A 64 2.95 -5.04 -3.52
CA VAL A 64 2.77 -5.86 -4.73
C VAL A 64 1.29 -6.13 -4.97
N PHE A 65 0.90 -6.27 -6.24
CA PHE A 65 -0.40 -6.80 -6.62
C PHE A 65 -0.31 -8.32 -6.73
N ILE A 66 -1.25 -9.02 -6.10
CA ILE A 66 -1.42 -10.47 -6.25
C ILE A 66 -2.36 -10.75 -7.43
N ASP A 67 -3.39 -9.91 -7.56
CA ASP A 67 -4.34 -9.90 -8.66
C ASP A 67 -4.95 -8.50 -8.81
N ASP A 68 -5.90 -8.35 -9.73
CA ASP A 68 -6.62 -7.09 -10.03
C ASP A 68 -7.32 -6.44 -8.85
N SER A 69 -7.59 -7.19 -7.78
CA SER A 69 -8.40 -6.79 -6.62
C SER A 69 -7.68 -6.98 -5.29
N THR A 70 -6.43 -7.47 -5.30
CA THR A 70 -5.71 -7.84 -4.09
C THR A 70 -4.29 -7.32 -4.13
N ALA A 71 -3.90 -6.58 -3.09
CA ALA A 71 -2.54 -6.08 -2.92
C ALA A 71 -1.97 -6.47 -1.55
N LEU A 72 -0.67 -6.70 -1.50
CA LEU A 72 0.10 -6.78 -0.26
C LEU A 72 0.89 -5.51 -0.07
N LEU A 73 0.85 -4.96 1.14
CA LEU A 73 1.74 -3.88 1.56
C LEU A 73 2.65 -4.38 2.67
N PHE A 74 3.96 -4.16 2.52
CA PHE A 74 4.97 -4.67 3.45
C PHE A 74 5.38 -3.59 4.44
N ASP A 75 5.15 -3.86 5.73
CA ASP A 75 5.65 -3.04 6.83
C ASP A 75 6.97 -3.63 7.37
N MET A 76 8.05 -2.89 7.15
CA MET A 76 9.39 -3.28 7.60
C MET A 76 9.60 -3.10 9.10
N GLY A 77 8.90 -2.15 9.72
CA GLY A 77 8.98 -1.90 11.16
C GLY A 77 8.28 -2.98 11.97
N LEU A 78 7.17 -3.52 11.44
CA LEU A 78 6.38 -4.57 12.09
C LEU A 78 6.65 -5.99 11.55
N SER A 79 7.54 -6.13 10.56
CA SER A 79 7.86 -7.42 9.93
C SER A 79 6.63 -8.18 9.43
N ARG A 80 5.72 -7.48 8.75
CA ARG A 80 4.46 -8.06 8.26
C ARG A 80 4.08 -7.60 6.86
N ALA A 81 3.24 -8.37 6.19
CA ALA A 81 2.55 -7.98 4.98
C ALA A 81 1.05 -7.86 5.27
N THR A 82 0.43 -6.75 4.89
CA THR A 82 -1.01 -6.55 5.04
C THR A 82 -1.72 -6.77 3.72
N VAL A 83 -2.76 -7.59 3.75
CA VAL A 83 -3.61 -7.91 2.61
C VAL A 83 -4.71 -6.87 2.51
N TYR A 84 -4.83 -6.26 1.35
CA TYR A 84 -5.88 -5.33 1.01
C TYR A 84 -6.71 -5.84 -0.14
N ARG A 85 -8.03 -5.70 -0.01
CA ARG A 85 -8.98 -5.81 -1.11
C ARG A 85 -9.25 -4.45 -1.71
N LEU A 86 -9.09 -4.34 -3.03
CA LEU A 86 -9.32 -3.13 -3.81
C LEU A 86 -10.64 -3.25 -4.56
N THR A 87 -11.43 -2.19 -4.51
CA THR A 87 -12.67 -2.06 -5.28
C THR A 87 -12.62 -0.76 -6.08
N PRO A 88 -13.50 -0.57 -7.07
CA PRO A 88 -13.59 0.72 -7.73
C PRO A 88 -13.81 1.83 -6.70
N ASP A 89 -14.63 1.60 -5.66
CA ASP A 89 -15.02 2.64 -4.71
C ASP A 89 -14.02 2.90 -3.59
N GLY A 90 -13.06 2.01 -3.37
CA GLY A 90 -12.04 2.18 -2.33
C GLY A 90 -11.25 0.91 -2.08
N PHE A 91 -10.96 0.65 -0.81
CA PHE A 91 -10.26 -0.55 -0.38
C PHE A 91 -10.62 -0.92 1.05
N SER A 92 -10.36 -2.17 1.42
CA SER A 92 -10.53 -2.66 2.78
C SER A 92 -9.35 -3.51 3.21
N PHE A 93 -9.01 -3.41 4.49
CA PHE A 93 -8.14 -4.38 5.15
C PHE A 93 -8.80 -5.76 5.14
N ASP A 94 -8.06 -6.80 4.79
CA ASP A 94 -8.52 -8.20 4.80
C ASP A 94 -7.80 -8.99 5.89
N ASP A 95 -6.45 -9.01 5.86
CA ASP A 95 -5.65 -9.83 6.78
C ASP A 95 -4.21 -9.30 6.95
N VAL A 96 -3.45 -9.93 7.86
CA VAL A 96 -2.00 -9.73 8.07
C VAL A 96 -1.27 -11.06 7.99
N ILE A 97 -0.15 -11.06 7.27
CA ILE A 97 0.80 -12.16 7.23
C ILE A 97 2.06 -11.76 8.00
N ASP A 98 2.47 -12.58 8.95
CA ASP A 98 3.76 -12.44 9.63
C ASP A 98 4.89 -12.86 8.67
N THR A 99 5.72 -11.89 8.27
CA THR A 99 6.83 -12.12 7.34
C THR A 99 8.10 -12.52 8.06
N ALA A 100 8.19 -12.36 9.38
CA ALA A 100 9.32 -12.89 10.16
C ALA A 100 9.36 -14.43 10.05
N ALA A 101 8.19 -15.07 10.01
CA ALA A 101 8.06 -16.52 9.79
C ALA A 101 8.59 -17.00 8.43
N TRP A 102 8.65 -16.13 7.42
CA TRP A 102 9.19 -16.50 6.10
C TRP A 102 10.71 -16.65 6.12
N SER A 103 11.38 -15.89 6.99
CA SER A 103 12.84 -15.93 7.12
C SER A 103 13.36 -17.18 7.86
N SER A 104 12.49 -17.88 8.61
CA SER A 104 12.84 -19.10 9.33
C SER A 104 12.59 -20.38 8.52
N GLY A 105 12.06 -20.28 7.29
CA GLY A 105 11.74 -21.44 6.46
C GLY A 105 10.58 -22.30 6.99
N ALA A 106 9.79 -21.77 7.93
CA ALA A 106 8.66 -22.45 8.56
C ALA A 106 7.33 -22.16 7.84
N ILE A 107 7.33 -22.29 6.50
CA ILE A 107 6.11 -22.22 5.68
C ILE A 107 5.69 -23.64 5.31
#